data_AF-A0A954GQB9-F1
#
_entry.id   AF-A0A954GQB9-F1
#
_cell.length_a   1.000
_cell.length_b   1.000
_cell.length_c   1.000
_cell.angle_alpha   90.00
_cell.angle_beta   90.00
_cell.angle_gamma   90.00
#
_symmetry.space_group_name_H-M   'P 1'
#
loop_
_entity.id
_entity.type
_entity.pdbx_description
1 polymer ?
#
loop_
_entity_poly.entity_id
_entity_poly.type
_entity_poly.pdbx_seq_one_letter_code
_entity_poly.pdbx_strand_id
1 'polypeptide(L)'
;MKANSNQLSVAAYDEELMPALRLARSSRFARRVAILVVMGLLITMVAMAFVMWQQTVTGTGSVIAYAPTERQQVIEAPIKGRISRFRDDLVENSFIKKGEFIAEITDLDQDYAFRLQQQLLNSKQAAAAAHQQLESAHSAVESAHLVLESMQNQVAAYTNVKAETIAAQDAYVEFAEKKVFSARQQLVEYEAALPQLQAELDRLMILQKEGNISLQKVQEVQAKLAGQNAKVAKAKADVEAAMSELEGKQRDRLAKIEKAQVDIDYATGVARKATQDIAKAKQEVAKATQEVNKAEKDVLEAEVKL
;
A
#
# COMPACT_ATOMS: atom_id res chain seq x y z
N MET A 1 118.29 -63.44 -14.76
CA MET A 1 119.27 -63.42 -15.87
C MET A 1 120.48 -62.61 -15.43
N LYS A 2 121.67 -63.22 -15.51
CA LYS A 2 122.99 -62.64 -15.25
C LYS A 2 123.43 -61.74 -16.42
N ALA A 3 124.15 -60.66 -16.11
CA ALA A 3 125.24 -60.02 -16.88
C ALA A 3 125.77 -58.85 -16.01
N ASN A 4 126.95 -58.89 -15.34
CA ASN A 4 128.33 -58.72 -15.85
C ASN A 4 128.42 -57.67 -16.98
N SER A 5 129.31 -56.68 -17.01
CA SER A 5 130.58 -56.42 -16.31
C SER A 5 131.13 -55.09 -16.84
N ASN A 6 131.74 -54.23 -16.02
CA ASN A 6 133.14 -53.79 -16.21
C ASN A 6 133.56 -52.69 -15.24
N GLN A 7 134.64 -52.99 -14.53
CA GLN A 7 135.54 -52.05 -13.89
C GLN A 7 136.47 -51.46 -14.94
N LEU A 8 136.49 -50.14 -15.09
CA LEU A 8 137.58 -49.29 -15.63
C LEU A 8 137.25 -47.88 -15.08
N SER A 9 138.08 -47.06 -14.46
CA SER A 9 139.52 -47.06 -14.23
C SER A 9 139.79 -45.92 -13.24
N VAL A 10 140.40 -46.24 -12.10
CA VAL A 10 141.16 -45.28 -11.28
C VAL A 10 142.42 -44.94 -12.07
N ALA A 11 142.67 -43.65 -12.32
CA ALA A 11 143.90 -43.00 -12.79
C ALA A 11 143.61 -42.04 -13.96
N ALA A 12 143.27 -40.79 -13.62
CA ALA A 12 143.56 -39.61 -14.44
C ALA A 12 143.20 -38.33 -13.65
N TYR A 13 143.61 -38.27 -12.39
CA TYR A 13 143.68 -37.02 -11.62
C TYR A 13 145.16 -36.69 -11.49
N ASP A 14 145.76 -36.23 -12.58
CA ASP A 14 147.11 -35.67 -12.57
C ASP A 14 147.10 -34.34 -13.34
N GLU A 15 147.65 -33.32 -12.71
CA GLU A 15 147.16 -31.92 -12.73
C GLU A 15 147.81 -31.05 -13.83
N GLU A 16 148.60 -31.65 -14.73
CA GLU A 16 149.43 -30.92 -15.71
C GLU A 16 148.94 -30.94 -17.17
N LEU A 17 147.89 -31.71 -17.53
CA LEU A 17 147.53 -31.95 -18.94
C LEU A 17 146.13 -31.48 -19.39
N MET A 18 145.33 -30.78 -18.57
CA MET A 18 144.00 -30.27 -18.97
C MET A 18 143.70 -28.83 -18.52
N PRO A 19 143.94 -27.80 -19.36
CA PRO A 19 143.69 -26.39 -19.02
C PRO A 19 142.21 -26.03 -18.85
N ALA A 20 141.27 -26.83 -19.37
CA ALA A 20 139.84 -26.53 -19.39
C ALA A 20 139.13 -26.73 -18.04
N LEU A 21 139.67 -27.55 -17.12
CA LEU A 21 139.06 -27.83 -15.81
C LEU A 21 139.39 -26.78 -14.73
N ARG A 22 140.35 -25.87 -14.96
CA ARG A 22 140.60 -24.74 -14.06
C ARG A 22 139.50 -23.67 -14.10
N LEU A 23 138.68 -23.61 -15.15
CA LEU A 23 137.53 -22.69 -15.25
C LEU A 23 136.26 -23.20 -14.55
N ALA A 24 136.23 -24.45 -14.07
CA ALA A 24 135.06 -25.05 -13.42
C ALA A 24 135.14 -25.04 -11.87
N ARG A 25 135.93 -24.14 -11.27
CA ARG A 25 135.84 -23.89 -9.81
C ARG A 25 134.61 -23.04 -9.52
N SER A 26 133.62 -23.64 -8.86
CA SER A 26 132.44 -22.92 -8.40
C SER A 26 132.82 -21.80 -7.43
N SER A 27 132.42 -20.59 -7.79
CA SER A 27 132.64 -19.39 -6.98
C SER A 27 132.02 -19.58 -5.59
N ARG A 28 132.74 -19.19 -4.53
CA ARG A 28 132.21 -19.21 -3.15
C ARG A 28 130.89 -18.42 -3.03
N PHE A 29 130.63 -17.50 -3.98
CA PHE A 29 129.38 -16.76 -4.12
C PHE A 29 128.20 -17.66 -4.53
N ALA A 30 128.37 -18.54 -5.51
CA ALA A 30 127.32 -19.46 -5.97
C ALA A 30 126.86 -20.41 -4.85
N ARG A 31 127.79 -20.86 -4.00
CA ARG A 31 127.47 -21.70 -2.83
C ARG A 31 126.65 -20.95 -1.77
N ARG A 32 126.91 -19.66 -1.54
CA ARG A 32 126.12 -18.83 -0.62
C ARG A 32 124.70 -18.60 -1.13
N VAL A 33 124.54 -18.36 -2.44
CA VAL A 33 123.22 -18.20 -3.07
C VAL A 33 122.41 -19.49 -2.96
N ALA A 34 123.01 -20.66 -3.23
CA ALA A 34 122.32 -21.94 -3.10
C ALA A 34 121.82 -22.20 -1.67
N ILE A 35 122.62 -21.87 -0.65
CA ILE A 35 122.20 -22.00 0.76
C ILE A 35 121.03 -21.05 1.09
N LEU A 36 121.06 -19.80 0.61
CA LEU A 36 119.96 -18.86 0.80
C LEU A 36 118.66 -19.33 0.17
N VAL A 37 118.72 -19.90 -1.05
CA VAL A 37 117.54 -20.42 -1.74
C VAL A 37 116.94 -21.61 -0.99
N VAL A 38 117.77 -22.56 -0.55
CA VAL A 38 117.30 -23.72 0.22
C VAL A 38 116.72 -23.30 1.58
N MET A 39 117.36 -22.33 2.24
CA MET A 39 116.86 -21.83 3.53
C MET A 39 115.55 -21.05 3.36
N GLY A 40 115.40 -20.27 2.29
CA GLY A 40 114.15 -19.59 1.94
C GLY A 40 113.01 -20.56 1.64
N LEU A 41 113.28 -21.65 0.93
CA LEU A 41 112.27 -22.68 0.65
C LEU A 41 111.76 -23.33 1.95
N LEU A 42 112.66 -23.68 2.87
CA LEU A 42 112.32 -24.25 4.18
C LEU A 42 111.47 -23.29 5.01
N ILE A 43 111.82 -22.01 5.05
CA ILE A 43 111.04 -20.99 5.78
C ILE A 43 109.62 -20.86 5.19
N THR A 44 109.50 -20.87 3.86
CA THR A 44 108.19 -20.69 3.19
C THR A 44 107.24 -21.86 3.47
N MET A 45 107.77 -23.09 3.51
CA MET A 45 106.98 -24.28 3.83
C MET A 45 106.47 -24.27 5.27
N VAL A 46 107.30 -23.81 6.23
CA VAL A 46 106.87 -23.63 7.61
C VAL A 46 105.80 -22.52 7.71
N ALA A 47 105.96 -21.41 6.98
CA ALA A 47 105.00 -20.31 7.00
C ALA A 47 103.60 -20.74 6.53
N MET A 48 103.46 -21.55 5.47
CA MET A 48 102.13 -22.00 5.00
C MET A 48 101.38 -22.88 6.01
N ALA A 49 102.09 -23.61 6.88
CA ALA A 49 101.46 -24.44 7.92
C ALA A 49 100.85 -23.61 9.06
N PHE A 50 101.37 -22.40 9.29
CA PHE A 50 100.88 -21.47 10.31
C PHE A 50 99.93 -20.40 9.74
N VAL A 51 99.71 -20.37 8.43
CA VAL A 51 98.62 -19.58 7.84
C VAL A 51 97.31 -20.30 8.13
N MET A 52 96.59 -19.82 9.16
CA MET A 52 95.23 -20.27 9.45
C MET A 52 94.32 -19.90 8.28
N TRP A 53 94.17 -20.81 7.33
CA TRP A 53 93.24 -20.64 6.22
C TRP A 53 91.81 -20.81 6.79
N GLN A 54 91.09 -19.71 6.92
CA GLN A 54 89.65 -19.74 7.14
C GLN A 54 88.94 -19.49 5.81
N GLN A 55 88.08 -20.43 5.44
CA GLN A 55 87.24 -20.32 4.24
C GLN A 55 85.88 -19.77 4.64
N THR A 56 85.53 -18.57 4.17
CA THR A 56 84.19 -18.01 4.32
C THR A 56 83.25 -18.72 3.35
N VAL A 57 82.23 -19.41 3.87
CA VAL A 57 81.16 -19.99 3.04
C VAL A 57 79.88 -19.21 3.31
N THR A 58 79.26 -18.70 2.24
CA THR A 58 77.94 -18.05 2.30
C THR A 58 76.84 -19.11 2.36
N GLY A 59 76.12 -19.16 3.48
CA GLY A 59 74.92 -19.98 3.63
C GLY A 59 73.65 -19.15 3.44
N THR A 60 72.66 -19.68 2.72
CA THR A 60 71.31 -19.12 2.63
C THR A 60 70.37 -19.91 3.55
N GLY A 61 69.73 -19.23 4.50
CA GLY A 61 68.67 -19.81 5.36
C GLY A 61 67.33 -19.18 5.03
N SER A 62 66.25 -19.96 5.13
CA SER A 62 64.87 -19.47 5.05
C SER A 62 64.15 -19.85 6.35
N VAL A 63 63.43 -18.90 6.93
CA VAL A 63 62.63 -19.12 8.14
C VAL A 63 61.29 -19.71 7.69
N ILE A 64 61.06 -20.99 7.97
CA ILE A 64 59.79 -21.67 7.72
C ILE A 64 59.12 -22.03 9.05
N ALA A 65 57.82 -21.76 9.16
CA ALA A 65 57.00 -22.23 10.28
C ALA A 65 56.56 -23.67 10.03
N TYR A 66 56.90 -24.58 10.95
CA TYR A 66 56.62 -26.02 10.82
C TYR A 66 55.15 -26.37 11.11
N ALA A 67 54.53 -25.71 12.10
CA ALA A 67 53.12 -25.91 12.43
C ALA A 67 52.21 -24.91 11.68
N PRO A 68 51.04 -25.33 11.16
CA PRO A 68 50.08 -24.43 10.52
C PRO A 68 49.60 -23.27 11.40
N THR A 69 49.55 -23.47 12.72
CA THR A 69 49.18 -22.45 13.72
C THR A 69 50.27 -21.42 13.96
N GLU A 70 51.51 -21.73 13.59
CA GLU A 70 52.67 -20.84 13.69
C GLU A 70 52.93 -20.09 12.38
N ARG A 71 52.14 -20.37 11.33
CA ARG A 71 52.19 -19.60 10.08
C ARG A 71 51.60 -18.22 10.29
N GLN A 72 52.09 -17.27 9.51
CA GLN A 72 51.52 -15.93 9.43
C GLN A 72 50.03 -16.03 9.06
N GLN A 73 49.17 -15.52 9.94
CA GLN A 73 47.75 -15.36 9.68
C GLN A 73 47.46 -13.89 9.41
N VAL A 74 46.69 -13.61 8.37
CA VAL A 74 46.21 -12.26 8.10
C VAL A 74 45.07 -11.97 9.06
N ILE A 75 45.22 -10.94 9.88
CA ILE A 75 44.13 -10.44 10.71
C ILE A 75 43.30 -9.50 9.83
N GLU A 76 42.11 -9.94 9.46
CA GLU A 76 41.16 -9.12 8.71
C GLU A 76 40.34 -8.25 9.66
N ALA A 77 39.96 -7.07 9.19
CA ALA A 77 39.06 -6.21 9.92
C ALA A 77 37.66 -6.87 10.02
N PRO A 78 37.06 -6.95 11.21
CA PRO A 78 35.72 -7.55 11.37
C PRO A 78 34.62 -6.73 10.69
N ILE A 79 34.85 -5.43 10.50
CA ILE A 79 33.93 -4.49 9.85
C ILE A 79 34.71 -3.60 8.86
N LYS A 80 34.01 -3.16 7.80
CA LYS A 80 34.54 -2.13 6.90
C LYS A 80 34.48 -0.79 7.63
N GLY A 81 35.57 -0.05 7.64
CA GLY A 81 35.62 1.24 8.31
C GLY A 81 36.91 2.00 8.00
N ARG A 82 37.06 3.15 8.63
CA ARG A 82 38.29 3.93 8.60
C ARG A 82 39.12 3.60 9.82
N ILE A 83 40.41 3.36 9.63
CA ILE A 83 41.34 3.24 10.75
C ILE A 83 41.48 4.64 11.38
N SER A 84 40.98 4.80 12.60
CA SER A 84 41.04 6.04 13.39
C SER A 84 42.45 6.23 13.93
N ARG A 85 43.00 5.16 14.53
CA ARG A 85 44.30 5.20 15.19
C ARG A 85 44.94 3.81 15.17
N PHE A 86 46.24 3.78 14.93
CA PHE A 86 47.08 2.62 15.25
C PHE A 86 47.67 2.78 16.65
N ARG A 87 48.03 1.66 17.29
CA ARG A 87 48.81 1.73 18.52
C ARG A 87 50.14 2.46 18.28
N ASP A 88 50.52 3.38 19.17
CA ASP A 88 51.63 4.31 18.96
C ASP A 88 53.01 3.63 18.84
N ASP A 89 53.21 2.49 19.51
CA ASP A 89 54.44 1.66 19.53
C ASP A 89 54.43 0.51 18.51
N LEU A 90 53.42 0.46 17.64
CA LEU A 90 53.32 -0.57 16.61
C LEU A 90 54.27 -0.27 15.44
N VAL A 91 55.31 -1.08 15.31
CA VAL A 91 56.23 -1.07 14.16
C VAL A 91 56.33 -2.46 13.57
N GLU A 92 56.96 -2.58 12.40
CA GLU A 92 57.19 -3.87 11.77
C GLU A 92 58.03 -4.78 12.70
N ASN A 93 57.61 -6.04 12.86
CA ASN A 93 58.15 -7.03 13.80
C ASN A 93 57.92 -6.75 15.30
N SER A 94 57.00 -5.85 15.67
CA SER A 94 56.56 -5.72 17.07
C SER A 94 55.91 -7.02 17.59
N PHE A 95 56.29 -7.44 18.79
CA PHE A 95 55.69 -8.59 19.46
C PHE A 95 54.34 -8.20 20.08
N ILE A 96 53.28 -8.97 19.78
CA ILE A 96 51.91 -8.69 20.22
C ILE A 96 51.36 -9.90 20.97
N LYS A 97 50.73 -9.66 22.13
CA LYS A 97 50.03 -10.70 22.90
C LYS A 97 48.56 -10.76 22.51
N LYS A 98 47.93 -11.92 22.76
CA LYS A 98 46.48 -12.08 22.53
C LYS A 98 45.70 -11.08 23.38
N GLY A 99 44.77 -10.35 22.74
CA GLY A 99 43.91 -9.35 23.38
C GLY A 99 44.51 -7.93 23.45
N GLU A 100 45.71 -7.74 22.91
CA GLU A 100 46.37 -6.46 22.89
C GLU A 100 45.89 -5.61 21.70
N PHE A 101 45.68 -4.31 21.91
CA PHE A 101 45.08 -3.40 20.93
C PHE A 101 45.97 -3.18 19.71
N ILE A 102 45.50 -3.31 18.47
CA ILE A 102 46.35 -3.09 17.27
C ILE A 102 45.97 -1.77 16.59
N ALA A 103 44.70 -1.63 16.24
CA ALA A 103 44.15 -0.45 15.59
C ALA A 103 42.69 -0.26 16.00
N GLU A 104 42.25 0.99 16.07
CA GLU A 104 40.86 1.38 16.24
C GLU A 104 40.25 1.62 14.86
N ILE A 105 39.16 0.91 14.57
CA ILE A 105 38.39 1.07 13.33
C ILE A 105 37.10 1.79 13.70
N THR A 106 36.87 2.95 13.11
CA THR A 106 35.61 3.70 13.23
C THR A 106 34.77 3.48 11.99
N ASP A 107 33.45 3.42 12.17
CA ASP A 107 32.50 3.36 11.05
C ASP A 107 32.68 4.60 10.15
N LEU A 108 32.43 4.43 8.86
CA LEU A 108 32.41 5.50 7.87
C LEU A 108 31.25 6.47 8.14
N ASP A 109 30.21 6.02 8.85
CA ASP A 109 29.00 6.80 9.09
C ASP A 109 28.61 6.83 10.57
N GLN A 110 29.16 7.80 11.30
CA GLN A 110 28.96 7.96 12.74
C GLN A 110 27.49 8.23 13.12
N ASP A 111 26.71 8.82 12.21
CA ASP A 111 25.31 9.17 12.43
C ASP A 111 24.34 8.11 11.90
N TYR A 112 24.82 6.95 11.43
CA TYR A 112 23.97 5.91 10.86
C TYR A 112 22.87 5.46 11.82
N ALA A 113 23.23 5.12 13.06
CA ALA A 113 22.26 4.74 14.08
C ALA A 113 21.24 5.85 14.37
N PHE A 114 21.69 7.11 14.45
CA PHE A 114 20.81 8.26 14.65
C PHE A 114 19.84 8.45 13.48
N ARG A 115 20.30 8.33 12.23
CA ARG A 115 19.44 8.41 11.05
C ARG A 115 18.42 7.28 11.00
N LEU A 116 18.80 6.05 11.35
CA LEU A 116 17.86 4.93 11.43
C LEU A 116 16.78 5.18 12.51
N GLN A 117 17.16 5.71 13.67
CA GLN A 117 16.19 6.10 14.70
C GLN A 117 15.24 7.20 14.21
N GLN A 118 15.75 8.22 13.50
CA GLN A 118 14.92 9.26 12.90
C GLN A 118 13.97 8.70 11.84
N GLN A 119 14.44 7.79 10.98
CA GLN A 119 13.60 7.09 10.00
C GLN A 119 12.49 6.30 10.69
N LEU A 120 12.81 5.56 11.75
CA LEU A 120 11.82 4.82 12.52
C LEU A 120 10.77 5.74 13.15
N LEU A 121 11.19 6.86 13.76
CA LEU A 121 10.29 7.83 14.35
C LEU A 121 9.34 8.43 13.30
N ASN A 122 9.88 8.82 12.14
CA ASN A 122 9.09 9.36 11.03
C ASN A 122 8.08 8.33 10.50
N SER A 123 8.48 7.06 10.34
CA SER A 123 7.57 5.98 9.95
C SER A 123 6.47 5.78 10.99
N LYS A 124 6.79 5.82 12.29
CA LYS A 124 5.79 5.70 13.37
C LYS A 124 4.79 6.86 13.37
N GLN A 125 5.26 8.08 13.14
CA GLN A 125 4.39 9.25 13.00
C GLN A 125 3.49 9.14 11.77
N ALA A 126 4.02 8.69 10.64
CA ALA A 126 3.24 8.45 9.42
C ALA A 126 2.16 7.37 9.64
N ALA A 127 2.49 6.28 10.33
CA ALA A 127 1.51 5.25 10.68
C ALA A 127 0.42 5.78 11.62
N ALA A 128 0.77 6.57 12.64
CA ALA A 128 -0.20 7.20 13.53
C ALA A 128 -1.15 8.15 12.75
N ALA A 129 -0.61 8.96 11.83
CA ALA A 129 -1.42 9.83 10.98
C ALA A 129 -2.36 9.03 10.05
N ALA A 130 -1.89 7.92 9.47
CA ALA A 130 -2.72 7.04 8.65
C ALA A 130 -3.86 6.41 9.46
N HIS A 131 -3.60 5.98 10.70
CA HIS A 131 -4.62 5.48 11.62
C HIS A 131 -5.68 6.53 11.94
N GLN A 132 -5.27 7.77 12.22
CA GLN A 132 -6.20 8.88 12.46
C GLN A 132 -7.05 9.19 11.22
N GLN A 133 -6.48 9.11 10.02
CA GLN A 133 -7.20 9.27 8.76
C GLN A 133 -8.23 8.15 8.56
N LEU A 134 -7.89 6.90 8.90
CA LEU A 134 -8.79 5.76 8.87
C LEU A 134 -9.98 5.95 9.84
N GLU A 135 -9.71 6.36 11.07
CA GLU A 135 -10.76 6.66 12.05
C GLU A 135 -11.70 7.78 11.58
N SER A 136 -11.14 8.82 10.97
CA SER A 136 -11.91 9.92 10.38
C SER A 136 -12.78 9.43 9.22
N ALA A 137 -12.26 8.54 8.37
CA ALA A 137 -13.01 7.93 7.28
C ALA A 137 -14.16 7.04 7.80
N HIS A 138 -13.94 6.27 8.87
CA HIS A 138 -15.00 5.50 9.54
C HIS A 138 -16.08 6.42 10.11
N SER A 139 -15.70 7.51 10.78
CA SER A 139 -16.64 8.51 11.31
C SER A 139 -17.49 9.16 10.21
N ALA A 140 -16.91 9.35 9.02
CA ALA A 140 -17.65 9.84 7.86
C ALA A 140 -18.68 8.83 7.33
N VAL A 141 -18.37 7.52 7.37
CA VAL A 141 -19.33 6.45 7.03
C VAL A 141 -20.50 6.45 8.01
N GLU A 142 -20.24 6.52 9.31
CA GLU A 142 -21.29 6.58 10.34
C GLU A 142 -22.18 7.82 10.16
N SER A 143 -21.57 8.98 9.92
CA SER A 143 -22.31 10.22 9.66
C SER A 143 -23.20 10.09 8.41
N ALA A 144 -22.70 9.45 7.35
CA ALA A 144 -23.48 9.19 6.13
C ALA A 144 -24.65 8.21 6.38
N HIS A 145 -24.46 7.22 7.26
CA HIS A 145 -25.53 6.33 7.70
C HIS A 145 -26.64 7.06 8.46
N LEU A 146 -26.30 7.97 9.37
CA LEU A 146 -27.28 8.81 10.08
C LEU A 146 -28.09 9.69 9.11
N VAL A 147 -27.43 10.25 8.10
CA VAL A 147 -28.12 11.01 7.04
C VAL A 147 -29.09 10.11 6.27
N LEU A 148 -28.66 8.90 5.87
CA LEU A 148 -29.55 7.97 5.18
C LEU A 148 -30.77 7.60 6.04
N GLU A 149 -30.57 7.30 7.32
CA GLU A 149 -31.66 6.99 8.25
C GLU A 149 -32.65 8.15 8.35
N SER A 150 -32.16 9.38 8.49
CA SER A 150 -33.00 10.59 8.47
C SER A 150 -33.83 10.70 7.17
N MET A 151 -33.22 10.44 6.02
CA MET A 151 -33.93 10.47 4.73
C MET A 151 -34.95 9.33 4.59
N GLN A 152 -34.65 8.15 5.11
CA GLN A 152 -35.60 7.02 5.14
C GLN A 152 -36.80 7.32 6.04
N ASN A 153 -36.56 7.93 7.20
CA ASN A 153 -37.63 8.41 8.08
C ASN A 153 -38.51 9.45 7.38
N GLN A 154 -37.92 10.35 6.58
CA GLN A 154 -38.67 11.31 5.77
C GLN A 154 -39.53 10.62 4.70
N VAL A 155 -39.02 9.58 4.02
CA VAL A 155 -39.80 8.77 3.06
C VAL A 155 -40.98 8.08 3.76
N ALA A 156 -40.75 7.52 4.95
CA ALA A 156 -41.81 6.90 5.75
C ALA A 156 -42.89 7.93 6.16
N ALA A 157 -42.48 9.12 6.58
CA ALA A 157 -43.40 10.21 6.91
C ALA A 157 -44.28 10.61 5.70
N TYR A 158 -43.69 10.79 4.51
CA TYR A 158 -44.48 11.09 3.31
C TYR A 158 -45.40 9.94 2.89
N THR A 159 -44.98 8.69 3.11
CA THR A 159 -45.83 7.52 2.86
C THR A 159 -47.06 7.52 3.77
N ASN A 160 -46.88 7.86 5.05
CA ASN A 160 -47.98 8.00 6.00
C ASN A 160 -48.92 9.15 5.62
N VAL A 161 -48.37 10.32 5.27
CA VAL A 161 -49.16 11.47 4.80
C VAL A 161 -49.96 11.11 3.55
N LYS A 162 -49.39 10.34 2.61
CA LYS A 162 -50.12 9.86 1.43
C LYS A 162 -51.29 8.96 1.83
N ALA A 163 -51.08 8.02 2.75
CA ALA A 163 -52.15 7.14 3.22
C ALA A 163 -53.29 7.92 3.90
N GLU A 164 -52.97 8.88 4.77
CA GLU A 164 -53.95 9.77 5.41
C GLU A 164 -54.68 10.64 4.38
N THR A 165 -53.96 11.15 3.39
CA THR A 165 -54.54 11.94 2.29
C THR A 165 -55.53 11.11 1.50
N ILE A 166 -55.19 9.87 1.14
CA ILE A 166 -56.09 8.93 0.46
C ILE A 166 -57.34 8.72 1.29
N ALA A 167 -57.21 8.37 2.57
CA ALA A 167 -58.34 8.13 3.46
C ALA A 167 -59.27 9.37 3.57
N ALA A 168 -58.70 10.56 3.69
CA ALA A 168 -59.45 11.80 3.72
C ALA A 168 -60.16 12.09 2.40
N GLN A 169 -59.51 11.85 1.25
CA GLN A 169 -60.13 12.05 -0.06
C GLN A 169 -61.20 10.99 -0.37
N ASP A 170 -61.02 9.75 0.06
CA ASP A 170 -62.01 8.68 -0.04
C ASP A 170 -63.29 9.08 0.70
N ALA A 171 -63.18 9.62 1.92
CA ALA A 171 -64.33 10.11 2.68
C ALA A 171 -65.06 11.27 1.98
N TYR A 172 -64.36 12.17 1.30
CA TYR A 172 -64.99 13.24 0.52
C TYR A 172 -65.72 12.71 -0.71
N VAL A 173 -65.15 11.71 -1.40
CA VAL A 173 -65.80 11.06 -2.54
C VAL A 173 -67.04 10.31 -2.07
N GLU A 174 -66.95 9.53 -1.01
CA GLU A 174 -68.09 8.78 -0.44
C GLU A 174 -69.24 9.73 -0.04
N PHE A 175 -68.92 10.88 0.57
CA PHE A 175 -69.92 11.90 0.89
C PHE A 175 -70.61 12.45 -0.36
N ALA A 176 -69.84 12.74 -1.42
CA ALA A 176 -70.39 13.20 -2.69
C ALA A 176 -71.26 12.12 -3.37
N GLU A 177 -70.87 10.85 -3.30
CA GLU A 177 -71.67 9.71 -3.79
C GLU A 177 -73.02 9.62 -3.05
N LYS A 178 -73.01 9.76 -1.72
CA LYS A 178 -74.24 9.80 -0.91
C LYS A 178 -75.14 10.97 -1.29
N LYS A 179 -74.57 12.13 -1.63
CA LYS A 179 -75.32 13.30 -2.11
C LYS A 179 -75.98 13.04 -3.47
N VAL A 180 -75.25 12.43 -4.41
CA VAL A 180 -75.79 11.99 -5.71
C VAL A 180 -76.92 10.98 -5.51
N PHE A 181 -76.73 10.00 -4.63
CA PHE A 181 -77.75 9.01 -4.31
C PHE A 181 -79.03 9.66 -3.77
N SER A 182 -78.90 10.59 -2.81
CA SER A 182 -80.03 11.33 -2.23
C SER A 182 -80.79 12.14 -3.29
N ALA A 183 -80.08 12.90 -4.14
CA ALA A 183 -80.69 13.66 -5.22
C ALA A 183 -81.42 12.76 -6.24
N ARG A 184 -80.87 11.58 -6.54
CA ARG A 184 -81.51 10.59 -7.42
C ARG A 184 -82.78 10.03 -6.81
N GLN A 185 -82.80 9.76 -5.50
CA GLN A 185 -84.02 9.30 -4.82
C GLN A 185 -85.13 10.35 -4.89
N GLN A 186 -84.79 11.63 -4.67
CA GLN A 186 -85.75 12.73 -4.79
C GLN A 186 -86.29 12.89 -6.22
N LEU A 187 -85.43 12.70 -7.23
CA LEU A 187 -85.88 12.69 -8.63
C LEU A 187 -86.89 11.56 -8.88
N VAL A 188 -86.59 10.34 -8.41
CA VAL A 188 -87.48 9.19 -8.54
C VAL A 188 -88.83 9.45 -7.85
N GLU A 189 -88.83 10.04 -6.66
CA GLU A 189 -90.06 10.42 -5.95
C GLU A 189 -90.93 11.37 -6.78
N TYR A 190 -90.32 12.41 -7.39
CA TYR A 190 -91.08 13.35 -8.21
C TYR A 190 -91.54 12.76 -9.55
N GLU A 191 -90.75 11.89 -10.16
CA GLU A 191 -91.12 11.19 -11.40
C GLU A 191 -92.26 10.20 -11.17
N ALA A 192 -92.32 9.55 -9.99
CA ALA A 192 -93.39 8.60 -9.66
C ALA A 192 -94.79 9.21 -9.62
N ALA A 193 -94.92 10.52 -9.37
CA ALA A 193 -96.21 11.22 -9.37
C ALA A 193 -96.72 11.61 -10.76
N LEU A 194 -95.86 11.62 -11.79
CA LEU A 194 -96.23 12.05 -13.14
C LEU A 194 -97.26 11.13 -13.82
N PRO A 195 -97.10 9.79 -13.83
CA PRO A 195 -98.05 8.90 -14.50
C PRO A 195 -99.48 9.05 -14.00
N GLN A 196 -99.65 9.21 -12.68
CA GLN A 196 -100.98 9.40 -12.08
C GLN A 196 -101.62 10.73 -12.50
N LEU A 197 -100.84 11.82 -12.54
CA LEU A 197 -101.32 13.14 -12.96
C LEU A 197 -101.62 13.19 -14.46
N GLN A 198 -100.82 12.49 -15.28
CA GLN A 198 -101.07 12.35 -16.72
C GLN A 198 -102.34 11.55 -17.00
N ALA A 199 -102.50 10.39 -16.35
CA ALA A 199 -103.71 9.58 -16.50
C ALA A 199 -104.98 10.33 -16.06
N GLU A 200 -104.91 11.10 -14.96
CA GLU A 200 -106.03 11.93 -14.51
C GLU A 200 -106.33 13.06 -15.51
N LEU A 201 -105.31 13.73 -16.05
CA LEU A 201 -105.49 14.76 -17.08
C LEU A 201 -106.16 14.20 -18.32
N ASP A 202 -105.67 13.06 -18.83
CA ASP A 202 -106.20 12.40 -20.02
C ASP A 202 -107.69 12.02 -19.82
N ARG A 203 -108.02 11.47 -18.65
CA ARG A 203 -109.40 11.13 -18.28
C ARG A 203 -110.30 12.35 -18.24
N LEU A 204 -109.86 13.45 -17.61
CA LEU A 204 -110.64 14.68 -17.52
C LEU A 204 -110.81 15.35 -18.89
N MET A 205 -109.80 15.29 -19.78
CA MET A 205 -109.94 15.80 -21.15
C MET A 205 -111.01 15.05 -21.95
N ILE A 206 -111.16 13.74 -21.75
CA ILE A 206 -112.24 12.95 -22.38
C ILE A 206 -113.60 13.39 -21.84
N LEU A 207 -113.76 13.43 -20.51
CA LEU A 207 -115.01 13.85 -19.84
C LEU A 207 -115.41 15.29 -20.21
N GLN A 208 -114.44 16.19 -20.40
CA GLN A 208 -114.69 17.57 -20.81
C GLN A 208 -115.16 17.68 -22.25
N LYS A 209 -114.60 16.86 -23.17
CA LYS A 209 -115.09 16.76 -24.56
C LYS A 209 -116.52 16.25 -24.64
N GLU A 210 -116.90 15.36 -23.72
CA GLU A 210 -118.27 14.85 -23.58
C GLU A 210 -119.23 15.86 -22.90
N GLY A 211 -118.73 17.01 -22.44
CA GLY A 211 -119.55 18.04 -21.78
C GLY A 211 -119.89 17.75 -20.31
N ASN A 212 -119.27 16.73 -19.71
CA ASN A 212 -119.60 16.23 -18.37
C ASN A 212 -118.92 17.02 -17.23
N ILE A 213 -117.90 17.84 -17.53
CA ILE A 213 -117.16 18.63 -16.52
C ILE A 213 -116.79 20.02 -17.05
N SER A 214 -116.45 20.95 -16.13
CA SER A 214 -115.99 22.30 -16.48
C SER A 214 -114.55 22.33 -16.98
N LEU A 215 -114.25 23.25 -17.90
CA LEU A 215 -112.88 23.51 -18.40
C LEU A 215 -111.90 23.85 -17.26
N GLN A 216 -112.38 24.54 -16.22
CA GLN A 216 -111.60 24.90 -15.05
C GLN A 216 -110.99 23.67 -14.36
N LYS A 217 -111.70 22.53 -14.33
CA LYS A 217 -111.20 21.31 -13.68
C LYS A 217 -110.03 20.68 -14.44
N VAL A 218 -110.07 20.71 -15.77
CA VAL A 218 -108.96 20.29 -16.64
C VAL A 218 -107.76 21.20 -16.42
N GLN A 219 -107.97 22.53 -16.40
CA GLN A 219 -106.91 23.51 -16.16
C GLN A 219 -106.25 23.35 -14.78
N GLU A 220 -107.00 22.99 -13.75
CA GLU A 220 -106.46 22.72 -12.40
C GLU A 220 -105.47 21.55 -12.41
N VAL A 221 -105.81 20.44 -13.07
CA VAL A 221 -104.92 19.27 -13.17
C VAL A 221 -103.74 19.54 -14.11
N GLN A 222 -103.97 20.28 -15.20
CA GLN A 222 -102.91 20.70 -16.11
C GLN A 222 -101.86 21.58 -15.39
N ALA A 223 -102.30 22.51 -14.54
CA ALA A 223 -101.41 23.32 -13.72
C ALA A 223 -100.63 22.47 -12.69
N LYS A 224 -101.29 21.46 -12.07
CA LYS A 224 -100.61 20.50 -11.18
C LYS A 224 -99.55 19.68 -11.91
N LEU A 225 -99.84 19.20 -13.11
CA LEU A 225 -98.89 18.46 -13.95
C LEU A 225 -97.71 19.34 -14.36
N ALA A 226 -97.96 20.58 -14.79
CA ALA A 226 -96.90 21.54 -15.11
C ALA A 226 -96.01 21.84 -13.90
N GLY A 227 -96.61 22.04 -12.71
CA GLY A 227 -95.88 22.21 -11.46
C GLY A 227 -95.04 20.99 -11.08
N GLN A 228 -95.56 19.77 -11.30
CA GLN A 228 -94.82 18.53 -11.05
C GLN A 228 -93.65 18.35 -12.05
N ASN A 229 -93.87 18.66 -13.34
CA ASN A 229 -92.81 18.68 -14.34
C ASN A 229 -91.69 19.66 -13.99
N ALA A 230 -92.03 20.84 -13.45
CA ALA A 230 -91.03 21.80 -12.97
C ALA A 230 -90.22 21.25 -11.79
N LYS A 231 -90.85 20.51 -10.87
CA LYS A 231 -90.14 19.82 -9.77
C LYS A 231 -89.20 18.72 -10.30
N VAL A 232 -89.63 17.94 -11.28
CA VAL A 232 -88.78 16.92 -11.93
C VAL A 232 -87.59 17.58 -12.65
N ALA A 233 -87.83 18.65 -13.41
CA ALA A 233 -86.77 19.39 -14.09
C ALA A 233 -85.74 19.94 -13.09
N LYS A 234 -86.21 20.50 -11.96
CA LYS A 234 -85.33 20.95 -10.87
C LYS A 234 -84.52 19.79 -10.27
N ALA A 235 -85.16 18.67 -9.93
CA ALA A 235 -84.47 17.52 -9.37
C ALA A 235 -83.45 16.89 -10.35
N LYS A 236 -83.71 16.93 -11.67
CA LYS A 236 -82.71 16.54 -12.68
C LYS A 236 -81.48 17.44 -12.65
N ALA A 237 -81.68 18.76 -12.58
CA ALA A 237 -80.59 19.71 -12.45
C ALA A 237 -79.81 19.50 -11.13
N ASP A 238 -80.50 19.20 -10.03
CA ASP A 238 -79.87 18.90 -8.74
C ASP A 238 -79.02 17.62 -8.80
N VAL A 239 -79.48 16.56 -9.49
CA VAL A 239 -78.69 15.35 -9.74
C VAL A 239 -77.45 15.65 -10.58
N GLU A 240 -77.58 16.40 -11.66
CA GLU A 240 -76.47 16.78 -12.54
C GLU A 240 -75.43 17.63 -11.80
N ALA A 241 -75.87 18.56 -10.97
CA ALA A 241 -75.00 19.36 -10.10
C ALA A 241 -74.25 18.48 -9.09
N ALA A 242 -74.93 17.54 -8.44
CA ALA A 242 -74.31 16.60 -7.51
C ALA A 242 -73.31 15.67 -8.20
N MET A 243 -73.60 15.22 -9.43
CA MET A 243 -72.67 14.39 -10.22
C MET A 243 -71.42 15.17 -10.64
N SER A 244 -71.59 16.42 -11.04
CA SER A 244 -70.46 17.31 -11.38
C SER A 244 -69.56 17.55 -10.16
N GLU A 245 -70.16 17.70 -8.97
CA GLU A 245 -69.42 17.81 -7.71
C GLU A 245 -68.64 16.51 -7.40
N LEU A 246 -69.27 15.34 -7.54
CA LEU A 246 -68.62 14.05 -7.36
C LEU A 246 -67.41 13.89 -8.29
N GLU A 247 -67.57 14.19 -9.58
CA GLU A 247 -66.48 14.13 -10.56
C GLU A 247 -65.34 15.09 -10.17
N GLY A 248 -65.69 16.29 -9.70
CA GLY A 248 -64.72 17.24 -9.14
C GLY A 248 -63.93 16.64 -7.98
N LYS A 249 -64.60 16.00 -7.01
CA LYS A 249 -63.94 15.33 -5.87
C LYS A 249 -63.07 14.15 -6.30
N GLN A 250 -63.48 13.38 -7.30
CA GLN A 250 -62.68 12.29 -7.85
C GLN A 250 -61.41 12.81 -8.53
N ARG A 251 -61.49 13.91 -9.29
CA ARG A 251 -60.31 14.57 -9.87
C ARG A 251 -59.37 15.14 -8.81
N ASP A 252 -59.92 15.83 -7.81
CA ASP A 252 -59.14 16.36 -6.67
C ASP A 252 -58.41 15.24 -5.93
N ARG A 253 -59.08 14.10 -5.74
CA ARG A 253 -58.48 12.91 -5.15
C ARG A 253 -57.26 12.44 -5.93
N LEU A 254 -57.40 12.24 -7.24
CA LEU A 254 -56.29 11.79 -8.09
C LEU A 254 -55.12 12.79 -8.06
N ALA A 255 -55.41 14.08 -8.21
CA ALA A 255 -54.39 15.13 -8.19
C ALA A 255 -53.61 15.18 -6.87
N LYS A 256 -54.29 15.00 -5.73
CA LYS A 256 -53.63 14.97 -4.41
C LYS A 256 -52.80 13.70 -4.20
N ILE A 257 -53.28 12.55 -4.67
CA ILE A 257 -52.53 11.28 -4.61
C ILE A 257 -51.26 11.38 -5.45
N GLU A 258 -51.37 11.93 -6.66
CA GLU A 258 -50.23 12.14 -7.56
C GLU A 258 -49.21 13.09 -6.94
N LYS A 259 -49.66 14.22 -6.38
CA LYS A 259 -48.78 15.15 -5.67
C LYS A 259 -48.04 14.47 -4.51
N ALA A 260 -48.75 13.71 -3.68
CA ALA A 260 -48.13 12.98 -2.57
C ALA A 260 -47.15 11.90 -3.07
N GLN A 261 -47.41 11.28 -4.23
CA GLN A 261 -46.46 10.35 -4.85
C GLN A 261 -45.19 11.07 -5.31
N VAL A 262 -45.30 12.25 -5.92
CA VAL A 262 -44.14 13.05 -6.35
C VAL A 262 -43.25 13.40 -5.14
N ASP A 263 -43.83 13.76 -4.00
CA ASP A 263 -43.08 14.05 -2.77
C ASP A 263 -42.33 12.81 -2.25
N ILE A 264 -42.97 11.62 -2.30
CA ILE A 264 -42.33 10.35 -1.96
C ILE A 264 -41.18 10.02 -2.92
N ASP A 265 -41.40 10.19 -4.22
CA ASP A 265 -40.39 9.88 -5.25
C ASP A 265 -39.18 10.80 -5.11
N TYR A 266 -39.41 12.08 -4.82
CA TYR A 266 -38.36 13.05 -4.52
C TYR A 266 -37.55 12.62 -3.29
N ALA A 267 -38.21 12.35 -2.17
CA ALA A 267 -37.55 11.91 -0.93
C ALA A 267 -36.79 10.58 -1.13
N THR A 268 -37.36 9.66 -1.90
CA THR A 268 -36.72 8.38 -2.26
C THR A 268 -35.48 8.62 -3.12
N GLY A 269 -35.52 9.58 -4.05
CA GLY A 269 -34.38 10.01 -4.83
C GLY A 269 -33.24 10.55 -3.96
N VAL A 270 -33.56 11.35 -2.94
CA VAL A 270 -32.58 11.85 -1.98
C VAL A 270 -31.99 10.73 -1.12
N ALA A 271 -32.81 9.79 -0.64
CA ALA A 271 -32.34 8.61 0.10
C ALA A 271 -31.41 7.72 -0.74
N ARG A 272 -31.70 7.56 -2.04
CA ARG A 272 -30.79 6.86 -2.98
C ARG A 272 -29.46 7.57 -3.11
N LYS A 273 -29.45 8.90 -3.20
CA LYS A 273 -28.21 9.69 -3.22
C LYS A 273 -27.41 9.50 -1.92
N ALA A 274 -28.05 9.56 -0.76
CA ALA A 274 -27.39 9.29 0.52
C ALA A 274 -26.78 7.88 0.57
N THR A 275 -27.45 6.89 0.00
CA THR A 275 -26.91 5.52 -0.14
C THR A 275 -25.65 5.48 -1.02
N GLN A 276 -25.61 6.25 -2.11
CA GLN A 276 -24.41 6.37 -2.94
C GLN A 276 -23.26 7.05 -2.19
N ASP A 277 -23.55 8.05 -1.35
CA ASP A 277 -22.53 8.74 -0.57
C ASP A 277 -21.94 7.83 0.52
N ILE A 278 -22.73 6.92 1.11
CA ILE A 278 -22.20 5.84 1.97
C ILE A 278 -21.24 4.94 1.19
N ALA A 279 -21.56 4.56 -0.04
CA ALA A 279 -20.68 3.72 -0.86
C ALA A 279 -19.34 4.41 -1.14
N LYS A 280 -19.35 5.73 -1.43
CA LYS A 280 -18.13 6.52 -1.59
C LYS A 280 -17.34 6.60 -0.28
N ALA A 281 -17.99 6.86 0.85
CA ALA A 281 -17.32 6.91 2.16
C ALA A 281 -16.66 5.57 2.50
N LYS A 282 -17.32 4.44 2.21
CA LYS A 282 -16.73 3.10 2.36
C LYS A 282 -15.53 2.87 1.45
N GLN A 283 -15.53 3.44 0.24
CA GLN A 283 -14.36 3.40 -0.64
C GLN A 283 -13.18 4.17 -0.05
N GLU A 284 -13.42 5.33 0.59
CA GLU A 284 -12.38 6.08 1.30
C GLU A 284 -11.83 5.32 2.51
N VAL A 285 -12.68 4.61 3.27
CA VAL A 285 -12.23 3.69 4.34
C VAL A 285 -11.30 2.61 3.76
N ALA A 286 -11.65 2.00 2.63
CA ALA A 286 -10.82 0.98 2.00
C ALA A 286 -9.44 1.52 1.58
N LYS A 287 -9.38 2.75 1.03
CA LYS A 287 -8.12 3.43 0.69
C LYS A 287 -7.30 3.72 1.94
N ALA A 288 -7.92 4.31 2.98
CA ALA A 288 -7.24 4.62 4.24
C ALA A 288 -6.70 3.36 4.91
N THR A 289 -7.42 2.23 4.83
CA THR A 289 -6.96 0.93 5.33
C THR A 289 -5.71 0.45 4.59
N GLN A 290 -5.65 0.62 3.26
CA GLN A 290 -4.46 0.30 2.48
C GLN A 290 -3.26 1.17 2.86
N GLU A 291 -3.50 2.46 3.11
CA GLU A 291 -2.45 3.39 3.56
C GLU A 291 -1.91 3.01 4.94
N VAL A 292 -2.78 2.64 5.89
CA VAL A 292 -2.38 2.11 7.20
C VAL A 292 -1.50 0.87 7.03
N ASN A 293 -1.94 -0.12 6.25
CA ASN A 293 -1.17 -1.35 6.05
C ASN A 293 0.22 -1.06 5.44
N LYS A 294 0.30 -0.09 4.52
CA LYS A 294 1.59 0.33 3.95
C LYS A 294 2.47 1.02 4.98
N ALA A 295 1.91 1.95 5.76
CA ALA A 295 2.66 2.67 6.79
C ALA A 295 3.15 1.73 7.90
N GLU A 296 2.36 0.75 8.31
CA GLU A 296 2.76 -0.28 9.27
C GLU A 296 3.87 -1.18 8.71
N LYS A 297 3.80 -1.53 7.43
CA LYS A 297 4.89 -2.25 6.76
C LYS A 297 6.19 -1.43 6.76
N ASP A 298 6.11 -0.13 6.48
CA ASP A 298 7.27 0.76 6.49
C ASP A 298 7.86 0.92 7.90
N VAL A 299 7.03 0.89 8.95
CA VAL A 299 7.48 0.83 10.35
C VAL A 299 8.22 -0.47 10.62
N LEU A 300 7.65 -1.62 10.26
CA LEU A 300 8.28 -2.93 10.46
C LEU A 300 9.62 -3.03 9.73
N GLU A 301 9.70 -2.55 8.48
CA GLU A 301 10.95 -2.52 7.73
C GLU A 301 12.00 -1.60 8.37
N ALA A 302 11.59 -0.49 8.99
CA ALA A 302 12.49 0.39 9.72
C ALA A 302 12.96 -0.24 11.05
N GLU A 303 12.08 -0.97 11.74
CA GLU A 303 12.43 -1.70 12.98
C GLU A 303 13.40 -2.84 12.72
N VAL A 304 13.28 -3.55 11.59
CA VAL A 304 14.22 -4.63 11.21
C VAL A 304 15.60 -4.09 10.82
N LYS A 305 15.69 -2.85 10.34
CA LYS A 305 16.96 -2.22 9.95
C LYS A 305 17.74 -1.67 11.15
N LEU A 306 17.06 -1.31 12.24
CA LEU A 306 17.64 -0.79 13.48
C LEU A 306 18.25 -1.92 14.32
#